data_AF-A0A954A8N2-F1
#
_entry.id   AF-A0A954A8N2-F1
#
_cell.length_a   1.000
_cell.length_b   1.000
_cell.length_c   1.000
_cell.angle_alpha   90.00
_cell.angle_beta   90.00
_cell.angle_gamma   90.00
#
_symmetry.space_group_name_H-M   'P 1'
#
loop_
_entity.id
_entity.type
_entity.pdbx_description
1 polymer ?
#
loop_
_entity_poly.entity_id
_entity_poly.type
_entity_poly.pdbx_seq_one_letter_code
_entity_poly.pdbx_strand_id
1 'polypeptide(L)' 'MSLNFRDLMVIRGHYNPRLPLPVVPLSDAAGEIVEVGAEVTSSKPGDRVVTHFVVDWDRGPFRGEYLRTT' A
#
# COMPACT_ATOMS: atom_id res chain seq x y z
N MET A 1 9.31 5.10 -6.56
CA MET A 1 8.85 3.76 -6.97
C MET A 1 10.00 2.80 -6.75
N SER A 2 9.79 1.78 -5.91
CA SER A 2 10.74 0.67 -5.71
C SER A 2 10.07 -0.63 -6.14
N LEU A 3 10.88 -1.57 -6.61
CA LEU A 3 10.43 -2.93 -6.92
C LEU A 3 10.95 -3.87 -5.85
N ASN A 4 10.08 -4.76 -5.39
CA ASN A 4 10.39 -5.80 -4.43
C ASN A 4 10.20 -7.17 -5.09
N PHE A 5 10.93 -8.19 -4.63
CA PHE A 5 10.78 -9.55 -5.16
C PHE A 5 9.34 -10.09 -5.05
N ARG A 6 8.60 -9.66 -4.02
CA ARG A 6 7.18 -9.98 -3.85
C ARG A 6 6.31 -9.51 -5.01
N ASP A 7 6.68 -8.45 -5.70
CA ASP A 7 5.89 -7.94 -6.83
C ASP A 7 5.89 -8.96 -7.98
N LEU A 8 7.06 -9.59 -8.22
CA LEU A 8 7.16 -10.71 -9.13
C LEU A 8 6.33 -11.91 -8.65
N MET A 9 6.36 -12.22 -7.34
CA MET A 9 5.55 -13.29 -6.76
C MET A 9 4.04 -13.04 -6.92
N VAL A 10 3.59 -11.79 -6.78
CA VAL A 10 2.18 -11.39 -6.99
C VAL A 10 1.81 -11.60 -8.46
N ILE A 11 2.61 -11.10 -9.40
CA ILE A 11 2.36 -11.23 -10.84
C ILE A 11 2.35 -12.71 -11.29
N ARG A 12 3.18 -13.56 -10.67
CA ARG A 12 3.23 -15.00 -10.93
C ARG A 12 2.15 -15.79 -10.19
N GLY A 13 1.36 -15.17 -9.31
CA GLY A 13 0.36 -15.85 -8.49
C GLY A 13 0.94 -16.68 -7.33
N HIS A 14 2.23 -16.56 -7.04
CA HIS A 14 2.90 -17.28 -5.95
C HIS A 14 2.70 -16.61 -4.58
N TYR A 15 2.40 -15.30 -4.56
CA TYR A 15 2.23 -14.55 -3.31
C TYR A 15 0.85 -14.78 -2.67
N ASN A 16 -0.21 -14.69 -3.48
CA ASN A 16 -1.56 -15.08 -3.12
C ASN A 16 -2.20 -15.78 -4.33
N PRO A 17 -2.22 -17.13 -4.37
CA PRO A 17 -2.79 -17.88 -5.50
C PRO A 17 -4.29 -17.67 -5.70
N ARG A 18 -4.99 -17.09 -4.71
CA ARG A 18 -6.43 -16.80 -4.74
C ARG A 18 -6.71 -15.31 -4.93
N LEU A 19 -5.70 -14.52 -5.30
CA LEU A 19 -5.85 -13.09 -5.54
C LEU A 19 -6.88 -12.84 -6.67
N PRO A 20 -7.99 -12.14 -6.39
CA PRO A 20 -8.96 -11.80 -7.42
C PRO A 20 -8.34 -10.90 -8.50
N LEU A 21 -8.67 -11.17 -9.77
CA LEU A 21 -8.20 -10.40 -10.92
C LEU A 21 -9.37 -9.62 -11.56
N PRO A 22 -9.10 -8.45 -12.18
CA PRO A 22 -7.80 -7.82 -12.41
C PRO A 22 -7.21 -7.17 -11.14
N VAL A 23 -5.87 -7.12 -11.06
CA VAL A 23 -5.16 -6.46 -9.95
C VAL A 23 -4.05 -5.56 -10.50
N VAL A 24 -3.87 -4.39 -9.89
CA VAL A 24 -2.70 -3.53 -10.11
C VAL A 24 -1.63 -3.98 -9.11
N PRO A 25 -0.45 -4.46 -9.57
CA PRO A 25 0.61 -4.93 -8.66
C PRO A 25 1.34 -3.74 -8.01
N LEU A 26 2.39 -4.08 -7.23
CA LEU A 26 3.25 -3.18 -6.47
C LEU A 26 2.67 -2.72 -5.14
N SER A 27 3.55 -2.33 -4.22
CA SER A 27 3.16 -1.79 -2.91
C SER A 27 3.85 -0.49 -2.53
N ASP A 28 4.98 -0.17 -3.17
CA ASP A 28 5.85 0.91 -2.73
C ASP A 28 5.88 2.04 -3.76
N ALA A 29 5.41 3.21 -3.34
CA ALA A 29 5.41 4.41 -4.16
C ALA A 29 5.69 5.66 -3.32
N ALA A 30 6.09 6.71 -4.01
CA ALA A 30 6.22 8.06 -3.49
C ALA A 30 5.65 9.01 -4.54
N GLY A 31 5.04 10.11 -4.11
CA GLY A 31 4.41 11.05 -5.02
C GLY A 31 3.94 12.32 -4.31
N GLU A 32 3.17 13.10 -5.04
CA GLU A 32 2.54 14.32 -4.56
C GLU A 32 1.01 14.14 -4.62
N ILE A 33 0.31 14.62 -3.60
CA ILE A 33 -1.16 14.63 -3.60
C ILE A 33 -1.65 15.65 -4.64
N VAL A 34 -2.47 15.21 -5.58
CA VAL A 34 -3.09 16.10 -6.60
C VAL A 34 -4.49 16.56 -6.21
N GLU A 35 -5.21 15.76 -5.41
CA GLU A 35 -6.57 16.03 -4.95
C GLU A 35 -6.86 15.22 -3.67
N VAL A 36 -7.79 15.68 -2.84
CA VAL A 36 -8.28 14.96 -1.65
C VAL A 36 -9.81 15.00 -1.59
N GLY A 37 -10.43 14.01 -0.95
CA GLY A 37 -11.87 14.00 -0.71
C GLY A 37 -12.31 15.05 0.32
N ALA A 38 -13.59 15.42 0.30
CA ALA A 38 -14.15 16.51 1.13
C ALA A 38 -13.99 16.30 2.65
N GLU A 39 -13.90 15.06 3.10
CA GLU A 39 -13.76 14.71 4.53
C GLU A 39 -12.31 14.55 4.99
N VAL A 40 -11.33 14.66 4.08
CA VAL A 40 -9.91 14.54 4.41
C VAL A 40 -9.44 15.82 5.12
N THR A 41 -8.95 15.67 6.36
CA THR A 41 -8.48 16.81 7.18
C THR A 41 -6.99 16.78 7.48
N SER A 42 -6.33 15.63 7.25
CA SER A 42 -4.93 15.39 7.62
C SER A 42 -3.92 15.57 6.49
N SER A 43 -4.37 15.85 5.26
CA SER A 43 -3.51 15.98 4.07
C SER A 43 -4.11 16.94 3.05
N LYS A 44 -3.28 17.54 2.21
CA LYS A 44 -3.70 18.50 1.18
C LYS A 44 -2.95 18.32 -0.14
N PRO A 45 -3.50 18.82 -1.28
CA PRO A 45 -2.75 18.88 -2.53
C PRO A 45 -1.39 19.56 -2.37
N GLY A 46 -0.36 19.03 -3.03
CA GLY A 46 1.02 19.46 -2.91
C GLY A 46 1.84 18.76 -1.81
N ASP A 47 1.21 18.04 -0.88
CA ASP A 47 1.95 17.28 0.12
C ASP A 47 2.69 16.10 -0.55
N ARG A 48 3.96 15.91 -0.17
CA ARG A 48 4.76 14.75 -0.57
C ARG A 48 4.45 13.57 0.32
N VAL A 49 4.15 12.43 -0.27
CA VAL A 49 3.70 11.22 0.43
C VAL A 49 4.41 9.97 -0.06
N VAL A 50 4.38 8.94 0.77
CA VAL A 50 4.82 7.57 0.48
C VAL A 50 3.72 6.58 0.86
N THR A 51 3.70 5.40 0.25
CA THR A 51 2.75 4.34 0.61
C THR A 51 3.14 3.67 1.94
N HIS A 52 2.13 3.14 2.64
CA HIS A 52 2.29 2.43 3.89
C HIS A 52 1.87 0.96 3.72
N PHE A 53 2.83 0.05 3.76
CA PHE A 53 2.62 -1.36 3.38
C PHE A 53 1.62 -2.10 4.28
N VAL A 54 1.69 -1.85 5.59
CA VAL A 54 0.81 -2.47 6.59
C VAL A 54 -0.18 -1.42 7.09
N VAL A 55 -1.30 -1.30 6.39
CA VAL A 55 -2.30 -0.22 6.58
C VAL A 55 -2.69 0.01 8.04
N ASP A 56 -2.88 -1.07 8.81
CA ASP A 56 -3.33 -0.99 10.22
C ASP A 56 -2.23 -0.64 11.23
N TRP A 57 -0.97 -0.62 10.82
CA TRP A 57 0.15 -0.31 11.71
C TRP A 57 0.55 1.18 11.60
N ASP A 58 -0.23 2.09 12.19
CA ASP A 58 -0.01 3.53 12.03
C ASP A 58 1.30 4.03 12.68
N ARG A 59 1.64 3.51 13.87
CA ARG A 59 2.84 3.87 14.64
C ARG A 59 3.13 2.89 15.76
N GLY A 60 4.30 3.06 16.39
CA GLY A 60 4.72 2.27 17.56
C GLY A 60 5.21 0.87 17.19
N PRO A 61 5.41 -0.02 18.19
CA PRO A 61 5.91 -1.36 17.94
C PRO A 61 4.95 -2.17 17.07
N PHE A 62 5.52 -2.91 16.11
CA PHE A 62 4.76 -3.84 15.28
C PHE A 62 4.19 -4.99 16.12
N ARG A 63 2.95 -5.39 15.83
CA ARG A 63 2.23 -6.50 16.45
C ARG A 63 1.56 -7.35 15.37
N GLY A 64 1.43 -8.65 15.64
CA GLY A 64 0.83 -9.59 14.69
C GLY A 64 -0.62 -9.24 14.29
N GLU A 65 -1.35 -8.52 15.13
CA GLU A 65 -2.73 -8.09 14.88
C GLU A 65 -2.89 -7.17 13.66
N TYR A 66 -1.82 -6.46 13.25
CA TYR A 66 -1.86 -5.57 12.08
C TYR A 66 -1.77 -6.31 10.75
N LEU A 67 -1.37 -7.58 10.75
CA LEU A 67 -1.28 -8.39 9.53
C LEU A 67 -2.67 -8.85 9.13
N ARG A 68 -3.36 -8.05 8.31
CA ARG A 68 -4.51 -8.54 7.55
C ARG A 68 -4.01 -9.27 6.31
N THR A 69 -4.32 -10.57 6.22
CA THR A 69 -4.23 -11.32 4.97
C THR A 69 -5.39 -10.92 4.07
N THR A 70 -5.07 -10.26 2.95
CA THR A 70 -5.97 -10.14 1.79
C THR A 70 -5.96 -11.42 0.96
#